data_AF-A0A6B2L792-F1
#
_entry.id   AF-A0A6B2L792-F1
#
_cell.length_a   1.000
_cell.length_b   1.000
_cell.length_c   1.000
_cell.angle_alpha   90.00
_cell.angle_beta   90.00
_cell.angle_gamma   90.00
#
_symmetry.space_group_name_H-M   'P 1'
#
loop_
_entity.id
_entity.type
_entity.pdbx_description
1 polymer ?
#
loop_
_entity_poly.entity_id
_entity_poly.type
_entity_poly.pdbx_seq_one_letter_code
_entity_poly.pdbx_strand_id
1 'polypeptide(L)'
;MHELFDYPTFERDFLISHHVFTTSLDLMQELIKRYSVKKEDMNPQAQPATAVVNVLKDWILMEYGNDFNDNEAILKVVQEFFANQLSKDDPETAKELKEMLDIALALKPPYPVDLSKAPKPVAPKKTKGMFDFLAVSSLEIARQMTVMDEQMFHKVKAKEFLGGAWTKKDANVRAPNLTQFINHTNRIAAWVVSEILKQTTTSKITEAITKFIQIGRELLELRNYGGVMNILTALHSAPLGKLKNAWINIPTRERKDFEELTEALSLLGHFKNYRDTLKTLPASTACIPLIQVTCSDLNGLGEVFENTTTDGKINWDKHQKVANHIWSIKRFMRARYVLKPVDVIQQYILSA
;
A
#
# COMPACT_ATOMS: atom_id res chain seq x y z
N MET A 1 -17.94 -29.09 15.86
CA MET A 1 -18.07 -28.17 14.71
C MET A 1 -16.66 -28.04 14.15
N HIS A 2 -16.30 -28.82 13.12
CA HIS A 2 -15.00 -28.61 12.47
C HIS A 2 -15.08 -27.25 11.79
N GLU A 3 -14.24 -26.29 12.20
CA GLU A 3 -14.06 -25.07 11.41
C GLU A 3 -13.72 -25.50 9.99
N LEU A 4 -14.59 -25.13 9.04
CA LEU A 4 -14.31 -25.34 7.63
C LEU A 4 -13.02 -24.60 7.33
N PHE A 5 -12.04 -25.31 6.73
CA PHE A 5 -10.78 -24.72 6.35
C PHE A 5 -11.03 -23.52 5.42
N ASP A 6 -10.58 -22.34 5.84
CA ASP A 6 -10.73 -21.09 5.08
C ASP A 6 -9.72 -21.06 3.92
N TYR A 7 -10.07 -21.78 2.86
CA TYR A 7 -9.24 -21.94 1.67
C TYR A 7 -8.91 -20.59 0.98
N PRO A 8 -9.87 -19.67 0.77
CA PRO A 8 -9.55 -18.36 0.17
C PRO A 8 -8.51 -17.55 0.97
N THR A 9 -8.60 -17.57 2.30
CA THR A 9 -7.60 -16.89 3.15
C THR A 9 -6.24 -17.58 3.06
N PHE A 10 -6.21 -18.92 3.13
CA PHE A 10 -4.98 -19.69 2.96
C PHE A 10 -4.29 -19.39 1.64
N GLU A 11 -5.03 -19.43 0.53
CA GLU A 11 -4.48 -19.24 -0.82
C GLU A 11 -3.89 -17.84 -0.97
N ARG A 12 -4.63 -16.81 -0.56
CA ARG A 12 -4.13 -15.43 -0.51
C ARG A 12 -2.85 -15.32 0.30
N ASP A 13 -2.83 -15.89 1.50
CA ASP A 13 -1.67 -15.80 2.38
C ASP A 13 -0.48 -16.55 1.83
N PHE A 14 -0.73 -17.66 1.14
CA PHE A 14 0.29 -18.48 0.49
C PHE A 14 0.92 -17.70 -0.65
N LEU A 15 0.12 -17.15 -1.56
CA LEU A 15 0.61 -16.37 -2.69
C LEU A 15 1.37 -15.11 -2.24
N ILE A 16 0.96 -14.45 -1.14
CA ILE A 16 1.70 -13.32 -0.57
C ILE A 16 3.07 -13.73 -0.01
N SER A 17 3.17 -14.90 0.62
CA SER A 17 4.34 -15.26 1.45
C SER A 17 5.27 -16.30 0.83
N HIS A 18 4.89 -16.93 -0.28
CA HIS A 18 5.63 -18.05 -0.88
C HIS A 18 7.07 -17.69 -1.20
N HIS A 19 7.37 -16.44 -1.59
CA HIS A 19 8.71 -15.98 -1.95
C HIS A 19 9.74 -16.11 -0.82
N VAL A 20 9.32 -16.38 0.42
CA VAL A 20 10.22 -16.64 1.55
C VAL A 20 10.72 -18.09 1.57
N PHE A 21 9.97 -19.04 1.03
CA PHE A 21 10.27 -20.47 1.13
C PHE A 21 10.28 -21.23 -0.21
N THR A 22 9.82 -20.63 -1.30
CA THR A 22 9.89 -21.19 -2.65
C THR A 22 9.94 -20.07 -3.69
N THR A 23 10.54 -20.33 -4.86
CA THR A 23 10.49 -19.36 -5.95
C THR A 23 9.15 -19.48 -6.68
N SER A 24 8.70 -18.40 -7.32
CA SER A 24 7.48 -18.43 -8.14
C SER A 24 7.60 -19.44 -9.30
N LEU A 25 8.82 -19.66 -9.82
CA LEU A 25 9.06 -20.68 -10.85
C LEU A 25 8.86 -22.09 -10.30
N ASP A 26 9.43 -22.39 -9.14
CA ASP A 26 9.28 -23.70 -8.50
C ASP A 26 7.82 -23.96 -8.12
N LEU A 27 7.13 -22.95 -7.59
CA LEU A 27 5.70 -23.04 -7.30
C LEU A 27 4.88 -23.35 -8.56
N MET A 28 5.16 -22.66 -9.67
CA MET A 28 4.48 -22.95 -10.95
C MET A 28 4.72 -24.39 -11.41
N GLN A 29 5.95 -24.89 -11.28
CA GLN A 29 6.27 -26.28 -11.64
C GLN A 29 5.52 -27.29 -10.76
N GLU A 30 5.45 -27.06 -9.45
CA GLU A 30 4.68 -27.91 -8.53
C GLU A 30 3.17 -27.87 -8.82
N LEU A 31 2.62 -26.71 -9.22
CA LEU A 31 1.22 -26.60 -9.66
C LEU A 31 0.96 -27.40 -10.95
N ILE A 32 1.87 -27.39 -11.92
CA ILE A 32 1.75 -28.19 -13.16
C ILE A 32 1.80 -29.69 -12.84
N LYS A 33 2.72 -30.11 -11.95
CA LYS A 33 2.77 -31.49 -11.46
C LYS A 33 1.45 -31.87 -10.79
N ARG A 34 0.91 -30.99 -9.95
CA ARG A 34 -0.37 -31.20 -9.25
C ARG A 34 -1.56 -31.29 -10.19
N TYR A 35 -1.59 -30.47 -11.25
CA TYR A 35 -2.62 -30.51 -12.29
C TYR A 35 -2.63 -31.87 -13.00
N SER A 36 -1.45 -32.44 -13.23
CA SER A 36 -1.25 -33.71 -13.96
C SER A 36 -1.59 -34.97 -13.16
N VAL A 37 -1.96 -34.86 -11.88
CA VAL A 37 -2.30 -36.01 -11.03
C VAL A 37 -3.64 -36.59 -11.48
N LYS A 38 -3.65 -37.88 -11.83
CA LYS A 38 -4.86 -38.58 -12.27
C LYS A 38 -5.86 -38.73 -11.12
N LYS A 39 -7.16 -38.58 -11.44
CA LYS A 39 -8.26 -38.78 -10.47
C LYS A 39 -8.28 -40.19 -9.87
N GLU A 40 -7.79 -41.19 -10.60
CA GLU A 40 -7.73 -42.60 -10.19
C GLU A 40 -6.80 -42.82 -8.98
N ASP A 41 -5.80 -41.95 -8.79
CA ASP A 41 -4.84 -42.01 -7.68
C ASP A 41 -5.31 -41.20 -6.45
N MET A 42 -6.53 -40.68 -6.46
CA MET A 42 -7.03 -39.71 -5.47
C MET A 42 -8.41 -40.05 -4.89
N ASN A 43 -8.74 -39.43 -3.76
CA ASN A 43 -10.11 -39.42 -3.22
C ASN A 43 -11.11 -38.96 -4.31
N PRO A 44 -12.24 -39.66 -4.54
CA PRO A 44 -13.23 -39.31 -5.56
C PRO A 44 -13.75 -37.86 -5.51
N GLN A 45 -13.66 -37.19 -4.35
CA GLN A 45 -14.05 -35.80 -4.16
C GLN A 45 -12.95 -34.78 -4.55
N ALA A 46 -11.70 -35.22 -4.74
CA ALA A 46 -10.59 -34.34 -5.07
C ALA A 46 -10.62 -33.94 -6.55
N GLN A 47 -10.55 -32.63 -6.80
CA GLN A 47 -10.45 -32.06 -8.15
C GLN A 47 -9.16 -31.23 -8.28
N PRO A 48 -7.98 -31.88 -8.36
CA PRO A 48 -6.70 -31.18 -8.35
C PRO A 48 -6.55 -30.22 -9.53
N ALA A 49 -7.03 -30.60 -10.72
CA ALA A 49 -7.00 -29.74 -11.91
C ALA A 49 -7.79 -28.44 -11.71
N THR A 50 -9.03 -28.55 -11.21
CA THR A 50 -9.89 -27.38 -10.89
C THR A 50 -9.24 -26.48 -9.84
N ALA A 51 -8.65 -27.06 -8.79
CA ALA A 51 -7.98 -26.28 -7.75
C ALA A 51 -6.77 -25.51 -8.30
N VAL A 52 -5.95 -26.14 -9.15
CA VAL A 52 -4.81 -25.45 -9.80
C VAL A 52 -5.29 -24.32 -10.69
N VAL A 53 -6.35 -24.52 -11.48
CA VAL A 53 -6.93 -23.46 -12.30
C VAL A 53 -7.37 -22.26 -11.45
N ASN A 54 -8.05 -22.51 -10.31
CA ASN A 54 -8.48 -21.44 -9.42
C ASN A 54 -7.29 -20.67 -8.83
N VAL A 55 -6.26 -21.38 -8.35
CA VAL A 55 -5.02 -20.76 -7.86
C VAL A 55 -4.36 -19.90 -8.94
N LEU A 56 -4.37 -20.34 -10.20
CA LEU A 56 -3.81 -19.56 -11.31
C LEU A 56 -4.65 -18.31 -11.62
N LYS A 57 -5.99 -18.39 -11.57
CA LYS A 57 -6.87 -17.21 -11.71
C LYS A 57 -6.55 -16.18 -10.64
N ASP A 58 -6.47 -16.61 -9.39
CA ASP A 58 -6.23 -15.72 -8.24
C ASP A 58 -4.79 -15.21 -8.21
N TRP A 59 -3.80 -15.98 -8.64
CA TRP A 59 -2.41 -15.52 -8.76
C TRP A 59 -2.22 -14.49 -9.87
N ILE A 60 -2.88 -14.66 -11.03
CA ILE A 60 -2.89 -13.65 -12.11
C ILE A 60 -3.56 -12.36 -11.62
N LEU A 61 -4.64 -12.46 -10.85
CA LEU A 61 -5.33 -11.29 -10.30
C LEU A 61 -4.59 -10.66 -9.11
N MET A 62 -3.79 -11.44 -8.38
CA MET A 62 -3.00 -10.95 -7.26
C MET A 62 -1.94 -9.96 -7.76
N GLU A 63 -2.08 -8.71 -7.30
CA GLU A 63 -1.22 -7.60 -7.72
C GLU A 63 -1.01 -7.51 -9.24
N TYR A 64 -2.02 -7.93 -10.03
CA TYR A 64 -2.00 -7.87 -11.50
C TYR A 64 -0.83 -8.66 -12.12
N GLY A 65 -0.53 -9.84 -11.57
CA GLY A 65 0.42 -10.76 -12.18
C GLY A 65 1.87 -10.29 -12.11
N ASN A 66 2.23 -9.52 -11.07
CA ASN A 66 3.58 -9.01 -10.86
C ASN A 66 4.68 -10.09 -10.97
N ASP A 67 4.42 -11.30 -10.48
CA ASP A 67 5.39 -12.40 -10.54
C ASP A 67 5.64 -12.86 -11.99
N PHE A 68 4.62 -12.82 -12.85
CA PHE A 68 4.75 -13.14 -14.27
C PHE A 68 5.40 -11.99 -15.06
N ASN A 69 5.12 -10.75 -14.70
CA ASN A 69 5.70 -9.59 -15.38
C ASN A 69 7.19 -9.37 -15.03
N ASP A 70 7.59 -9.68 -13.79
CA ASP A 70 8.96 -9.45 -13.32
C ASP A 70 9.94 -10.59 -13.68
N ASN A 71 9.44 -11.75 -14.14
CA ASN A 71 10.25 -12.94 -14.37
C ASN A 71 9.83 -13.66 -15.66
N GLU A 72 10.66 -13.54 -16.69
CA GLU A 72 10.43 -14.13 -18.01
C GLU A 72 10.38 -15.68 -17.97
N ALA A 73 11.10 -16.32 -17.04
CA ALA A 73 11.13 -17.78 -16.95
C ALA A 73 9.79 -18.36 -16.51
N ILE A 74 9.16 -17.80 -15.46
CA ILE A 74 7.82 -18.24 -15.05
C ILE A 74 6.78 -17.88 -16.11
N LEU A 75 6.89 -16.71 -16.76
CA LEU A 75 5.99 -16.30 -17.82
C LEU A 75 5.99 -17.31 -18.97
N LYS A 76 7.17 -17.73 -19.41
CA LYS A 76 7.31 -18.75 -20.46
C LYS A 76 6.68 -20.07 -20.04
N VAL A 77 6.97 -20.54 -18.83
CA VAL A 77 6.43 -21.81 -18.32
C VAL A 77 4.89 -21.79 -18.22
N VAL A 78 4.29 -20.70 -17.74
CA VAL A 78 2.83 -20.60 -17.64
C VAL A 78 2.17 -20.52 -19.02
N GLN A 79 2.78 -19.79 -19.96
CA GLN A 79 2.28 -19.71 -21.34
C GLN A 79 2.38 -21.06 -22.06
N GLU A 80 3.48 -21.80 -21.87
CA GLU A 80 3.64 -23.15 -22.42
C GLU A 80 2.63 -24.14 -21.81
N PHE A 81 2.35 -24.05 -20.50
CA PHE A 81 1.32 -24.85 -19.86
C PHE A 81 -0.07 -24.58 -20.44
N PHE A 82 -0.44 -23.30 -20.60
CA PHE A 82 -1.71 -22.90 -21.21
C PHE A 82 -1.83 -23.38 -22.66
N ALA A 83 -0.78 -23.22 -23.46
CA ALA A 83 -0.79 -23.55 -24.88
C ALA A 83 -0.77 -25.05 -25.18
N ASN A 84 -0.18 -25.87 -24.30
CA ASN A 84 0.09 -27.28 -24.59
C ASN A 84 -0.76 -28.26 -23.79
N GLN A 85 -0.82 -28.11 -22.47
CA GLN A 85 -1.47 -29.09 -21.59
C GLN A 85 -2.91 -28.68 -21.34
N LEU A 86 -3.11 -27.49 -20.79
CA LEU A 86 -4.46 -27.02 -20.45
C LEU A 86 -5.35 -26.88 -21.68
N SER A 87 -4.81 -26.42 -22.83
CA SER A 87 -5.59 -26.31 -24.08
C SER A 87 -6.09 -27.65 -24.62
N LYS A 88 -5.42 -28.76 -24.32
CA LYS A 88 -5.86 -30.10 -24.74
C LYS A 88 -6.94 -30.65 -23.81
N ASP A 89 -6.81 -30.37 -22.52
CA ASP A 89 -7.70 -30.89 -21.49
C ASP A 89 -8.98 -30.04 -21.36
N ASP A 90 -8.86 -28.71 -21.48
CA ASP A 90 -9.93 -27.71 -21.40
C ASP A 90 -9.58 -26.44 -22.22
N PRO A 91 -9.93 -26.41 -23.53
CA PRO A 91 -9.61 -25.28 -24.41
C PRO A 91 -10.24 -23.95 -23.99
N GLU A 92 -11.43 -23.96 -23.38
CA GLU A 92 -12.14 -22.75 -22.98
C GLU A 92 -11.43 -22.07 -21.81
N THR A 93 -11.12 -22.85 -20.76
CA THR A 93 -10.37 -22.35 -19.60
C THR A 93 -8.95 -21.89 -19.99
N ALA A 94 -8.28 -22.59 -20.91
CA ALA A 94 -6.97 -22.17 -21.42
C ALA A 94 -7.02 -20.78 -22.07
N LYS A 95 -8.06 -20.53 -22.88
CA LYS A 95 -8.29 -19.24 -23.54
C LYS A 95 -8.59 -18.16 -22.51
N GLU A 96 -9.46 -18.42 -21.54
CA GLU A 96 -9.80 -17.49 -20.46
C GLU A 96 -8.56 -17.06 -19.67
N LEU A 97 -7.75 -18.01 -19.18
CA LEU A 97 -6.54 -17.72 -18.41
C LEU A 97 -5.50 -16.95 -19.23
N LYS A 98 -5.36 -17.26 -20.51
CA LYS A 98 -4.47 -16.53 -21.40
C LYS A 98 -4.91 -15.07 -21.57
N GLU A 99 -6.19 -14.83 -21.81
CA GLU A 99 -6.74 -13.47 -21.91
C GLU A 99 -6.57 -12.69 -20.60
N MET A 100 -6.81 -13.33 -19.45
CA MET A 100 -6.56 -12.73 -18.13
C MET A 100 -5.08 -12.36 -17.94
N LEU A 101 -4.16 -13.26 -18.29
CA LEU A 101 -2.73 -13.01 -18.18
C LEU A 101 -2.28 -11.88 -19.12
N ASP A 102 -2.72 -11.88 -20.37
CA ASP A 102 -2.39 -10.83 -21.34
C ASP A 102 -2.89 -9.45 -20.88
N ILE A 103 -4.10 -9.38 -20.30
CA ILE A 103 -4.63 -8.16 -19.68
C ILE A 103 -3.76 -7.74 -18.49
N ALA A 104 -3.43 -8.66 -17.58
CA ALA A 104 -2.60 -8.37 -16.41
C ALA A 104 -1.22 -7.83 -16.80
N LEU A 105 -0.56 -8.43 -17.79
CA LEU A 105 0.76 -8.01 -18.30
C LEU A 105 0.71 -6.65 -19.03
N ALA A 106 -0.40 -6.33 -19.70
CA ALA A 106 -0.59 -5.05 -20.36
C ALA A 106 -0.85 -3.89 -19.39
N LEU A 107 -1.43 -4.19 -18.22
CA LEU A 107 -1.76 -3.22 -17.20
C LEU A 107 -0.51 -2.80 -16.42
N LYS A 108 -0.17 -1.50 -16.45
CA LYS A 108 0.94 -0.93 -15.67
C LYS A 108 0.40 -0.06 -14.52
N PRO A 109 0.86 -0.25 -13.27
CA PRO A 109 0.56 0.68 -12.18
C PRO A 109 1.14 2.08 -12.48
N PRO A 110 0.43 3.18 -12.14
CA PRO A 110 -0.91 3.23 -11.57
C PRO A 110 -2.00 3.01 -12.63
N TYR A 111 -2.99 2.18 -12.32
CA TYR A 111 -4.08 1.86 -13.24
C TYR A 111 -4.97 3.07 -13.52
N PRO A 112 -5.58 3.16 -14.74
CA PRO A 112 -6.44 4.27 -15.10
C PRO A 112 -7.62 4.42 -14.13
N VAL A 113 -7.92 5.66 -13.75
CA VAL A 113 -9.10 6.00 -12.96
C VAL A 113 -10.03 6.81 -13.85
N ASP A 114 -11.32 6.47 -13.86
CA ASP A 114 -12.31 7.32 -14.51
C ASP A 114 -12.48 8.63 -13.71
N LEU A 115 -11.87 9.70 -14.22
CA LEU A 115 -11.90 11.04 -13.63
C LEU A 115 -13.11 11.87 -14.08
N SER A 116 -14.08 11.29 -14.78
CA SER A 116 -15.31 11.98 -15.21
C SER A 116 -16.10 12.54 -14.02
N LYS A 117 -16.09 11.81 -12.89
CA LYS A 117 -16.76 12.17 -11.64
C LYS A 117 -15.85 12.90 -10.64
N ALA A 118 -14.61 13.23 -11.01
CA ALA A 118 -13.69 13.90 -10.09
C ALA A 118 -14.18 15.31 -9.75
N PRO A 119 -14.08 15.74 -8.48
CA PRO A 119 -14.43 17.09 -8.09
C PRO A 119 -13.54 18.10 -8.83
N LYS A 120 -14.09 19.29 -9.12
CA LYS A 120 -13.32 20.35 -9.77
C LYS A 120 -12.16 20.78 -8.86
N PRO A 121 -10.92 20.84 -9.37
CA PRO A 121 -9.80 21.37 -8.61
C PRO A 121 -10.03 22.80 -8.16
N VAL A 122 -9.60 23.13 -6.94
CA VAL A 122 -9.60 24.51 -6.45
C VAL A 122 -8.30 25.17 -6.89
N ALA A 123 -8.34 25.83 -8.05
CA ALA A 123 -7.15 26.46 -8.63
C ALA A 123 -6.53 27.50 -7.66
N PRO A 124 -5.18 27.56 -7.55
CA PRO A 124 -4.50 28.66 -6.88
C PRO A 124 -4.95 29.99 -7.48
N LYS A 125 -5.23 30.99 -6.64
CA LYS A 125 -5.47 32.36 -7.14
C LYS A 125 -4.21 32.81 -7.89
N LYS A 126 -4.37 33.38 -9.10
CA LYS A 126 -3.24 33.89 -9.90
C LYS A 126 -2.53 35.01 -9.12
N THR A 127 -1.44 34.69 -8.44
CA THR A 127 -0.50 35.66 -7.88
C THR A 127 0.54 36.00 -8.95
N LYS A 128 1.05 37.24 -8.95
CA LYS A 128 2.00 37.77 -9.94
C LYS A 128 3.35 37.02 -9.91
N GLY A 129 3.41 35.82 -10.50
CA GLY A 129 4.63 35.08 -10.79
C GLY A 129 5.21 34.20 -9.67
N MET A 130 4.69 34.23 -8.44
CA MET A 130 5.19 33.41 -7.33
C MET A 130 4.07 32.62 -6.66
N PHE A 131 4.26 31.31 -6.46
CA PHE A 131 3.32 30.44 -5.79
C PHE A 131 3.24 30.80 -4.30
N ASP A 132 2.06 31.22 -3.84
CA ASP A 132 1.83 31.53 -2.42
C ASP A 132 1.12 30.34 -1.76
N PHE A 133 1.88 29.53 -1.04
CA PHE A 133 1.36 28.37 -0.30
C PHE A 133 0.21 28.76 0.62
N LEU A 134 0.32 29.86 1.37
CA LEU A 134 -0.68 30.27 2.35
C LEU A 134 -2.02 30.63 1.68
N ALA A 135 -2.00 31.09 0.43
CA ALA A 135 -3.21 31.42 -0.33
C ALA A 135 -3.94 30.21 -0.98
N VAL A 136 -3.31 29.04 -1.09
CA VAL A 136 -3.92 27.83 -1.68
C VAL A 136 -4.90 27.18 -0.69
N SER A 137 -5.99 26.58 -1.17
CA SER A 137 -6.92 25.86 -0.30
C SER A 137 -6.24 24.66 0.40
N SER A 138 -6.45 24.51 1.71
CA SER A 138 -5.98 23.36 2.50
C SER A 138 -6.51 22.03 1.94
N LEU A 139 -7.78 22.01 1.50
CA LEU A 139 -8.41 20.88 0.83
C LEU A 139 -7.68 20.50 -0.46
N GLU A 140 -7.31 21.49 -1.28
CA GLU A 140 -6.63 21.19 -2.54
C GLU A 140 -5.21 20.66 -2.31
N ILE A 141 -4.48 21.21 -1.34
CA ILE A 141 -3.17 20.65 -0.95
C ILE A 141 -3.34 19.20 -0.47
N ALA A 142 -4.33 18.92 0.39
CA ALA A 142 -4.60 17.56 0.86
C ALA A 142 -4.96 16.60 -0.29
N ARG A 143 -5.75 17.04 -1.28
CA ARG A 143 -6.05 16.26 -2.49
C ARG A 143 -4.79 15.96 -3.29
N GLN A 144 -3.92 16.95 -3.50
CA GLN A 144 -2.70 16.76 -4.27
C GLN A 144 -1.67 15.87 -3.55
N MET A 145 -1.52 16.03 -2.24
CA MET A 145 -0.75 15.09 -1.41
C MET A 145 -1.30 13.67 -1.53
N THR A 146 -2.63 13.51 -1.45
CA THR A 146 -3.30 12.20 -1.60
C THR A 146 -3.06 11.57 -2.96
N VAL A 147 -3.11 12.35 -4.06
CA VAL A 147 -2.79 11.84 -5.40
C VAL A 147 -1.33 11.36 -5.48
N MET A 148 -0.39 12.13 -4.94
CA MET A 148 1.03 11.78 -4.93
C MET A 148 1.31 10.52 -4.09
N ASP A 149 0.75 10.48 -2.88
CA ASP A 149 0.88 9.34 -1.96
C ASP A 149 0.24 8.07 -2.54
N GLU A 150 -0.93 8.18 -3.17
CA GLU A 150 -1.61 7.07 -3.83
C GLU A 150 -0.75 6.46 -4.95
N GLN A 151 -0.14 7.31 -5.79
CA GLN A 151 0.73 6.86 -6.88
C GLN A 151 1.94 6.07 -6.36
N MET A 152 2.54 6.50 -5.25
CA MET A 152 3.63 5.76 -4.63
C MET A 152 3.14 4.47 -4.00
N PHE A 153 2.02 4.52 -3.25
CA PHE A 153 1.47 3.36 -2.56
C PHE A 153 1.19 2.20 -3.53
N HIS A 154 0.55 2.48 -4.66
CA HIS A 154 0.17 1.45 -5.64
C HIS A 154 1.33 0.77 -6.35
N LYS A 155 2.54 1.34 -6.29
CA LYS A 155 3.74 0.69 -6.83
C LYS A 155 4.34 -0.32 -5.85
N VAL A 156 4.07 -0.18 -4.55
CA VAL A 156 4.65 -1.04 -3.51
C VAL A 156 4.10 -2.46 -3.65
N LYS A 157 4.97 -3.44 -3.91
CA LYS A 157 4.59 -4.86 -4.06
C LYS A 157 4.61 -5.59 -2.71
N ALA A 158 3.77 -6.61 -2.56
CA ALA A 158 3.69 -7.42 -1.33
C ALA A 158 5.05 -8.04 -0.97
N LYS A 159 5.78 -8.54 -1.97
CA LYS A 159 7.10 -9.15 -1.77
C LYS A 159 8.16 -8.20 -1.18
N GLU A 160 7.99 -6.88 -1.34
CA GLU A 160 8.90 -5.87 -0.77
C GLU A 160 8.81 -5.78 0.76
N PHE A 161 7.74 -6.34 1.34
CA PHE A 161 7.55 -6.47 2.79
C PHE A 161 8.07 -7.80 3.36
N LEU A 162 8.55 -8.73 2.53
CA LEU A 162 8.98 -10.04 3.01
C LEU A 162 10.43 -10.00 3.51
N GLY A 163 10.71 -10.77 4.56
CA GLY A 163 12.07 -10.95 5.09
C GLY A 163 12.77 -9.68 5.60
N GLY A 164 12.01 -8.62 5.87
CA GLY A 164 12.57 -7.32 6.28
C GLY A 164 13.38 -6.65 5.16
N ALA A 165 13.06 -6.90 3.89
CA ALA A 165 13.81 -6.45 2.72
C ALA A 165 14.19 -4.95 2.75
N TRP A 166 13.29 -4.08 3.22
CA TRP A 166 13.51 -2.63 3.30
C TRP A 166 14.53 -2.20 4.37
N THR A 167 14.92 -3.09 5.28
CA THR A 167 15.93 -2.80 6.33
C THR A 167 17.35 -3.24 5.94
N LYS A 168 17.50 -3.95 4.80
CA LYS A 168 18.79 -4.47 4.35
C LYS A 168 19.63 -3.40 3.65
N LYS A 169 20.94 -3.62 3.57
CA LYS A 169 21.87 -2.68 2.90
C LYS A 169 21.53 -2.46 1.41
N ASP A 170 20.98 -3.49 0.77
CA ASP A 170 20.51 -3.52 -0.61
C ASP A 170 18.99 -3.27 -0.72
N ALA A 171 18.39 -2.55 0.23
CA ALA A 171 16.94 -2.25 0.24
C ALA A 171 16.43 -1.65 -1.08
N ASN A 172 17.21 -0.77 -1.72
CA ASN A 172 16.83 -0.17 -3.02
C ASN A 172 16.71 -1.20 -4.16
N VAL A 173 17.27 -2.40 -4.01
CA VAL A 173 17.14 -3.50 -4.97
C VAL A 173 16.04 -4.46 -4.57
N ARG A 174 15.94 -4.79 -3.28
CA ARG A 174 14.96 -5.76 -2.76
C ARG A 174 13.55 -5.20 -2.61
N ALA A 175 13.45 -3.92 -2.25
CA ALA A 175 12.23 -3.21 -1.89
C ALA A 175 12.21 -1.80 -2.50
N PRO A 176 12.43 -1.64 -3.83
CA PRO A 176 12.62 -0.35 -4.47
C PRO A 176 11.45 0.62 -4.29
N ASN A 177 10.21 0.14 -4.44
CA ASN A 177 9.02 0.98 -4.35
C ASN A 177 8.68 1.29 -2.89
N LEU A 178 8.86 0.33 -1.98
CA LEU A 178 8.68 0.56 -0.55
C LEU A 178 9.71 1.58 -0.02
N THR A 179 10.98 1.45 -0.41
CA THR A 179 12.01 2.43 -0.05
C THR A 179 11.73 3.80 -0.68
N GLN A 180 11.28 3.85 -1.93
CA GLN A 180 10.85 5.11 -2.56
C GLN A 180 9.67 5.74 -1.81
N PHE A 181 8.67 4.95 -1.39
CA PHE A 181 7.53 5.42 -0.61
C PHE A 181 7.97 5.99 0.73
N ILE A 182 8.84 5.28 1.48
CA ILE A 182 9.38 5.76 2.76
C ILE A 182 10.13 7.08 2.57
N ASN A 183 11.00 7.16 1.55
CA ASN A 183 11.72 8.38 1.23
C ASN A 183 10.79 9.55 0.87
N HIS A 184 9.72 9.27 0.12
CA HIS A 184 8.68 10.25 -0.18
C HIS A 184 8.02 10.77 1.09
N THR A 185 7.58 9.89 2.00
CA THR A 185 6.97 10.32 3.28
C THR A 185 7.91 11.17 4.14
N ASN A 186 9.19 10.80 4.20
CA ASN A 186 10.20 11.58 4.92
C ASN A 186 10.41 12.97 4.31
N ARG A 187 10.42 13.06 2.98
CA ARG A 187 10.50 14.34 2.26
C ARG A 187 9.27 15.22 2.54
N ILE A 188 8.07 14.65 2.54
CA ILE A 188 6.85 15.40 2.88
C ILE A 188 6.91 15.94 4.31
N ALA A 189 7.33 15.13 5.29
CA ALA A 189 7.48 15.60 6.67
C ALA A 189 8.54 16.73 6.77
N ALA A 190 9.68 16.59 6.08
CA ALA A 190 10.71 17.62 6.02
C ALA A 190 10.21 18.90 5.31
N TRP A 191 9.43 18.77 4.25
CA TRP A 191 8.79 19.89 3.55
C TRP A 191 7.90 20.69 4.49
N VAL A 192 7.03 20.03 5.27
CA VAL A 192 6.17 20.70 6.27
C VAL A 192 7.00 21.52 7.26
N VAL A 193 8.08 20.93 7.80
CA VAL A 193 8.99 21.65 8.71
C VAL A 193 9.63 22.85 8.01
N SER A 194 10.14 22.65 6.79
CA SER A 194 10.79 23.72 6.02
C SER A 194 9.82 24.87 5.73
N GLU A 195 8.58 24.58 5.38
CA GLU A 195 7.60 25.57 4.92
C GLU A 195 7.13 26.48 6.06
N ILE A 196 7.04 25.92 7.28
CA ILE A 196 6.77 26.68 8.49
C ILE A 196 7.98 27.54 8.88
N LEU A 197 9.19 26.98 8.83
CA LEU A 197 10.41 27.70 9.22
C LEU A 197 10.86 28.77 8.22
N LYS A 198 10.39 28.71 6.96
CA LYS A 198 10.58 29.79 5.97
C LYS A 198 9.86 31.09 6.36
N GLN A 199 8.86 31.03 7.24
CA GLN A 199 8.09 32.21 7.64
C GLN A 199 8.88 33.10 8.62
N THR A 200 8.87 34.41 8.39
CA THR A 200 9.75 35.36 9.10
C THR A 200 9.13 35.99 10.34
N THR A 201 7.82 35.90 10.53
CA THR A 201 7.11 36.52 11.66
C THR A 201 6.29 35.50 12.42
N THR A 202 6.15 35.67 13.75
CA THR A 202 5.32 34.79 14.58
C THR A 202 3.91 34.65 14.03
N SER A 203 3.31 35.72 13.50
CA SER A 203 1.97 35.68 12.89
C SER A 203 1.92 34.75 11.67
N LYS A 204 2.90 34.84 10.76
CA LYS A 204 2.94 33.95 9.58
C LYS A 204 3.30 32.51 9.94
N ILE A 205 4.14 32.31 10.95
CA ILE A 205 4.43 30.98 11.49
C ILE A 205 3.15 30.35 12.06
N THR A 206 2.39 31.09 12.87
CA THR A 206 1.07 30.66 13.38
C THR A 206 0.13 30.31 12.24
N GLU A 207 0.02 31.17 11.22
CA GLU A 207 -0.81 30.92 10.03
C GLU A 207 -0.39 29.63 9.29
N ALA A 208 0.90 29.40 9.10
CA ALA A 208 1.42 28.19 8.46
C ALA A 208 1.12 26.92 9.28
N ILE A 209 1.32 26.95 10.60
CA ILE A 209 0.98 25.82 11.49
C ILE A 209 -0.53 25.54 11.43
N THR A 210 -1.37 26.57 11.59
CA THR A 210 -2.84 26.48 11.47
C THR A 210 -3.24 25.85 10.14
N LYS A 211 -2.62 26.28 9.04
CA LYS A 211 -2.88 25.73 7.72
C LYS A 211 -2.51 24.25 7.61
N PHE A 212 -1.36 23.81 8.15
CA PHE A 212 -0.99 22.40 8.15
C PHE A 212 -1.92 21.54 9.01
N ILE A 213 -2.45 22.06 10.12
CA ILE A 213 -3.49 21.37 10.89
C ILE A 213 -4.76 21.19 10.04
N GLN A 214 -5.19 22.24 9.32
CA GLN A 214 -6.34 22.15 8.42
C GLN A 214 -6.10 21.15 7.28
N ILE A 215 -4.90 21.12 6.68
CA ILE A 215 -4.52 20.11 5.68
C ILE A 215 -4.60 18.70 6.31
N GLY A 216 -4.13 18.53 7.55
CA GLY A 216 -4.24 17.26 8.29
C GLY A 216 -5.68 16.79 8.46
N ARG A 217 -6.62 17.70 8.76
CA ARG A 217 -8.05 17.37 8.82
C ARG A 217 -8.59 16.89 7.48
N GLU A 218 -8.29 17.60 6.41
CA GLU A 218 -8.72 17.23 5.06
C GLU A 218 -8.12 15.87 4.63
N LEU A 219 -6.86 15.59 5.01
CA LEU A 219 -6.24 14.28 4.77
C LEU A 219 -6.92 13.16 5.56
N LEU A 220 -7.36 13.41 6.79
CA LEU A 220 -8.11 12.44 7.59
C LEU A 220 -9.47 12.12 6.95
N GLU A 221 -10.19 13.14 6.47
CA GLU A 221 -11.46 12.97 5.73
C GLU A 221 -11.26 12.16 4.43
N LEU A 222 -10.13 12.38 3.75
CA LEU A 222 -9.71 11.61 2.60
C LEU A 222 -9.22 10.19 2.97
N ARG A 223 -9.06 9.84 4.26
CA ARG A 223 -8.43 8.58 4.71
C ARG A 223 -7.01 8.40 4.19
N ASN A 224 -6.28 9.51 4.02
CA ASN A 224 -4.85 9.51 3.80
C ASN A 224 -4.13 9.58 5.15
N TYR A 225 -4.08 8.45 5.86
CA TYR A 225 -3.44 8.36 7.18
C TYR A 225 -1.94 8.60 7.10
N GLY A 226 -1.28 8.17 6.02
CA GLY A 226 0.13 8.46 5.76
C GLY A 226 0.42 9.97 5.74
N GLY A 227 -0.39 10.74 5.02
CA GLY A 227 -0.30 12.19 4.98
C GLY A 227 -0.54 12.85 6.34
N VAL A 228 -1.56 12.39 7.08
CA VAL A 228 -1.81 12.87 8.45
C VAL A 228 -0.59 12.64 9.35
N MET A 229 -0.01 11.43 9.28
CA MET A 229 1.18 11.09 10.08
C MET A 229 2.39 11.94 9.70
N ASN A 230 2.59 12.26 8.42
CA ASN A 230 3.67 13.15 8.00
C ASN A 230 3.52 14.55 8.64
N ILE A 231 2.29 15.09 8.68
CA ILE A 231 2.00 16.38 9.30
C ILE A 231 2.22 16.31 10.82
N LEU A 232 1.68 15.30 11.50
CA LEU A 232 1.86 15.14 12.95
C LEU A 232 3.34 14.98 13.32
N THR A 233 4.09 14.17 12.57
CA THR A 233 5.53 13.96 12.76
C THR A 233 6.30 15.27 12.63
N ALA A 234 5.97 16.09 11.63
CA ALA A 234 6.56 17.41 11.45
C ALA A 234 6.20 18.36 12.60
N LEU A 235 4.91 18.48 12.95
CA LEU A 235 4.42 19.40 13.98
C LEU A 235 4.91 19.05 15.39
N HIS A 236 5.08 17.76 15.71
CA HIS A 236 5.68 17.30 16.97
C HIS A 236 7.21 17.33 16.96
N SER A 237 7.86 17.63 15.83
CA SER A 237 9.32 17.67 15.74
C SER A 237 9.91 18.79 16.62
N ALA A 238 11.13 18.56 17.13
CA ALA A 238 11.79 19.50 18.03
C ALA A 238 11.93 20.94 17.47
N PRO A 239 12.22 21.18 16.16
CA PRO A 239 12.26 22.53 15.60
C PRO A 239 10.95 23.29 15.74
N LEU A 240 9.81 22.63 15.49
CA LEU A 240 8.49 23.26 15.53
C LEU A 240 7.91 23.30 16.94
N GLY A 241 8.15 22.27 17.76
CA GLY A 241 7.67 22.21 19.15
C GLY A 241 8.23 23.33 20.05
N LYS A 242 9.37 23.92 19.69
CA LYS A 242 9.98 25.05 20.43
C LYS A 242 9.33 26.41 20.13
N LEU A 243 8.48 26.52 19.10
CA LEU A 243 7.84 27.76 18.66
C LEU A 243 6.67 28.19 19.57
N LYS A 244 6.90 28.29 20.88
CA LYS A 244 5.86 28.48 21.92
C LYS A 244 4.91 29.64 21.62
N ASN A 245 5.45 30.77 21.17
CA ASN A 245 4.65 31.95 20.84
C ASN A 245 3.68 31.70 19.67
N ALA A 246 4.07 30.89 18.69
CA ALA A 246 3.19 30.56 17.58
C ALA A 246 2.06 29.62 18.02
N TRP A 247 2.40 28.60 18.82
CA TRP A 247 1.45 27.63 19.38
C TRP A 247 0.38 28.27 20.28
N ILE A 248 0.77 29.25 21.11
CA ILE A 248 -0.16 30.01 21.98
C ILE A 248 -1.17 30.83 21.16
N ASN A 249 -0.87 31.15 19.90
CA ASN A 249 -1.73 31.93 19.03
C ASN A 249 -2.56 31.09 18.05
N ILE A 250 -2.42 29.75 18.06
CA ILE A 250 -3.26 28.88 17.23
C ILE A 250 -4.72 29.04 17.67
N PRO A 251 -5.69 29.22 16.76
CA PRO A 251 -7.09 29.37 17.16
C PRO A 251 -7.63 28.08 17.82
N THR A 252 -8.64 28.24 18.67
CA THR A 252 -9.17 27.13 19.49
C THR A 252 -9.67 25.95 18.66
N ARG A 253 -10.28 26.23 17.50
CA ARG A 253 -10.76 25.19 16.58
C ARG A 253 -9.60 24.31 16.11
N GLU A 254 -8.53 24.91 15.59
CA GLU A 254 -7.40 24.16 15.07
C GLU A 254 -6.60 23.46 16.17
N ARG A 255 -6.58 23.98 17.41
CA ARG A 255 -6.01 23.20 18.53
C ARG A 255 -6.79 21.91 18.76
N LYS A 256 -8.12 21.98 18.77
CA LYS A 256 -8.98 20.79 18.91
C LYS A 256 -8.78 19.84 17.74
N ASP A 257 -8.73 20.36 16.51
CA ASP A 257 -8.45 19.55 15.32
C ASP A 257 -7.10 18.83 15.44
N PHE A 258 -6.06 19.49 15.95
CA PHE A 258 -4.74 18.88 16.18
C PHE A 258 -4.76 17.79 17.25
N GLU A 259 -5.49 18.00 18.35
CA GLU A 259 -5.72 16.98 19.38
C GLU A 259 -6.44 15.75 18.81
N GLU A 260 -7.51 15.95 18.03
CA GLU A 260 -8.25 14.87 17.39
C GLU A 260 -7.40 14.09 16.37
N LEU A 261 -6.56 14.76 15.58
CA LEU A 261 -5.61 14.10 14.68
C LEU A 261 -4.60 13.26 15.45
N THR A 262 -4.07 13.80 16.55
CA THR A 262 -3.11 13.11 17.43
C THR A 262 -3.75 11.87 18.07
N GLU A 263 -5.01 11.96 18.50
CA GLU A 263 -5.74 10.84 19.08
C GLU A 263 -6.06 9.75 18.04
N ALA A 264 -6.46 10.15 16.83
CA ALA A 264 -6.75 9.21 15.74
C ALA A 264 -5.54 8.32 15.40
N LEU A 265 -4.32 8.88 15.42
CA LEU A 265 -3.07 8.19 15.15
C LEU A 265 -2.18 8.01 16.39
N SER A 266 -2.80 7.94 17.57
CA SER A 266 -2.10 7.82 18.84
C SER A 266 -1.19 6.57 18.87
N LEU A 267 0.03 6.73 19.39
CA LEU A 267 0.97 5.61 19.57
C LEU A 267 0.49 4.61 20.64
N LEU A 268 -0.49 4.99 21.47
CA LEU A 268 -1.03 4.14 22.53
C LEU A 268 -1.64 2.86 21.97
N GLY A 269 -1.34 1.74 22.63
CA GLY A 269 -1.79 0.41 22.19
C GLY A 269 -1.28 0.05 20.78
N HIS A 270 -0.12 0.57 20.38
CA HIS A 270 0.47 0.39 19.06
C HIS A 270 -0.48 0.81 17.92
N PHE A 271 -0.96 2.06 17.96
CA PHE A 271 -1.91 2.60 16.99
C PHE A 271 -3.30 1.97 17.06
N LYS A 272 -3.82 1.72 18.28
CA LYS A 272 -5.10 1.04 18.48
C LYS A 272 -6.27 1.71 17.74
N ASN A 273 -6.44 3.02 17.91
CA ASN A 273 -7.54 3.79 17.31
C ASN A 273 -7.52 3.71 15.76
N TYR A 274 -6.34 3.91 15.17
CA TYR A 274 -6.11 3.74 13.75
C TYR A 274 -6.42 2.31 13.28
N ARG A 275 -5.92 1.28 13.97
CA ARG A 275 -6.14 -0.13 13.60
C ARG A 275 -7.61 -0.51 13.66
N ASP A 276 -8.32 -0.08 14.69
CA ASP A 276 -9.74 -0.36 14.85
C ASP A 276 -10.55 0.33 13.75
N THR A 277 -10.20 1.57 13.40
CA THR A 277 -10.77 2.27 12.24
C THR A 277 -10.48 1.52 10.94
N LEU A 278 -9.23 1.08 10.73
CA LEU A 278 -8.85 0.38 9.52
C LEU A 278 -9.66 -0.90 9.33
N LYS A 279 -9.88 -1.68 10.40
CA LYS A 279 -10.66 -2.94 10.36
C LYS A 279 -12.10 -2.74 9.89
N THR A 280 -12.74 -1.61 10.21
CA THR A 280 -14.14 -1.35 9.82
C THR A 280 -14.28 -0.88 8.38
N LEU A 281 -13.19 -0.42 7.75
CA LEU A 281 -13.23 0.06 6.37
C LEU A 281 -13.36 -1.09 5.36
N PRO A 282 -14.34 -1.03 4.43
CA PRO A 282 -14.43 -1.95 3.30
C PRO A 282 -13.22 -1.83 2.37
N ALA A 283 -12.81 -2.93 1.73
CA ALA A 283 -11.73 -2.93 0.73
C ALA A 283 -12.04 -2.09 -0.52
N SER A 284 -13.31 -1.78 -0.78
CA SER A 284 -13.76 -0.87 -1.84
C SER A 284 -13.58 0.62 -1.50
N THR A 285 -13.04 0.93 -0.33
CA THR A 285 -12.80 2.31 0.12
C THR A 285 -11.40 2.76 -0.24
N ALA A 286 -11.26 3.88 -0.95
CA ALA A 286 -9.97 4.52 -1.17
C ALA A 286 -9.39 4.96 0.18
N CYS A 287 -8.16 4.52 0.47
CA CYS A 287 -7.47 4.71 1.74
C CYS A 287 -5.96 4.58 1.52
N ILE A 288 -5.16 5.45 2.14
CA ILE A 288 -3.70 5.30 2.21
C ILE A 288 -3.33 4.96 3.66
N PRO A 289 -3.00 3.70 3.96
CA PRO A 289 -2.70 3.25 5.30
C PRO A 289 -1.31 3.69 5.77
N LEU A 290 -1.06 3.59 7.08
CA LEU A 290 0.26 3.76 7.70
C LEU A 290 1.15 2.55 7.41
N ILE A 291 1.89 2.59 6.30
CA ILE A 291 2.84 1.52 5.92
C ILE A 291 3.88 1.27 7.03
N GLN A 292 4.29 2.33 7.74
CA GLN A 292 5.29 2.26 8.81
C GLN A 292 4.85 1.32 9.95
N VAL A 293 3.54 1.29 10.25
CA VAL A 293 2.95 0.40 11.27
C VAL A 293 3.06 -1.05 10.83
N THR A 294 2.72 -1.35 9.58
CA THR A 294 2.89 -2.69 9.00
C THR A 294 4.36 -3.11 9.00
N CYS A 295 5.29 -2.23 8.61
CA CYS A 295 6.72 -2.53 8.67
C CYS A 295 7.20 -2.84 10.10
N SER A 296 6.74 -2.08 11.10
CA SER A 296 7.07 -2.30 12.51
C SER A 296 6.57 -3.67 12.99
N ASP A 297 5.32 -4.04 12.65
CA ASP A 297 4.75 -5.33 13.01
C ASP A 297 5.54 -6.49 12.39
N LEU A 298 5.87 -6.36 11.11
CA LEU A 298 6.62 -7.39 10.37
C LEU A 298 8.04 -7.58 10.91
N ASN A 299 8.71 -6.50 11.32
CA ASN A 299 10.00 -6.60 12.00
C ASN A 299 9.88 -7.37 13.32
N GLY A 300 8.89 -7.02 14.17
CA GLY A 300 8.66 -7.74 15.43
C GLY A 300 8.35 -9.22 15.23
N LEU A 301 7.56 -9.58 14.21
CA LEU A 301 7.32 -10.98 13.85
C LEU A 301 8.61 -11.70 13.39
N GLY A 302 9.47 -10.99 12.66
CA GLY A 302 10.76 -11.51 12.22
C GLY A 302 11.73 -11.80 13.37
N GLU A 303 11.62 -11.07 14.48
CA GLU A 303 12.43 -11.27 15.70
C GLU A 303 11.92 -12.42 16.58
N VAL A 304 10.61 -12.66 16.58
CA VAL A 304 9.97 -13.64 17.49
C VAL A 304 9.84 -15.03 16.86
N PHE A 305 9.60 -15.11 15.56
CA PHE A 305 9.31 -16.38 14.89
C PHE A 305 10.40 -16.77 13.89
N GLU A 306 10.79 -18.05 13.90
CA GLU A 306 11.65 -18.64 12.86
C GLU A 306 10.86 -18.97 11.59
N ASN A 307 11.51 -18.96 10.42
CA ASN A 307 10.88 -19.34 9.15
C ASN A 307 10.57 -20.84 9.08
N THR A 308 11.28 -21.66 9.86
CA THR A 308 11.08 -23.11 9.93
C THR A 308 10.74 -23.55 11.34
N THR A 309 9.93 -24.59 11.44
CA THR A 309 9.66 -25.30 12.69
C THR A 309 10.89 -26.12 13.11
N THR A 310 10.88 -26.64 14.34
CA THR A 310 11.99 -27.45 14.89
C THR A 310 12.22 -28.77 14.14
N ASP A 311 11.20 -29.29 13.43
CA ASP A 311 11.28 -30.46 12.56
C ASP A 311 11.63 -30.10 11.10
N GLY A 312 12.03 -28.86 10.82
CA GLY A 312 12.52 -28.41 9.51
C GLY A 312 11.42 -28.13 8.48
N LYS A 313 10.14 -28.05 8.89
CA LYS A 313 9.03 -27.68 8.00
C LYS A 313 8.87 -26.17 7.93
N ILE A 314 8.10 -25.69 6.95
CA ILE A 314 7.71 -24.28 6.84
C ILE A 314 6.88 -23.91 8.06
N ASN A 315 7.24 -22.81 8.73
CA ASN A 315 6.47 -22.27 9.84
C ASN A 315 5.26 -21.48 9.31
N TRP A 316 4.20 -22.20 8.92
CA TRP A 316 3.01 -21.58 8.34
C TRP A 316 2.36 -20.54 9.25
N ASP A 317 2.40 -20.73 10.56
CA ASP A 317 1.85 -19.77 11.53
C ASP A 317 2.52 -18.38 11.42
N LYS A 318 3.85 -18.35 11.24
CA LYS A 318 4.58 -17.11 10.95
C LYS A 318 4.15 -16.51 9.62
N HIS A 319 4.11 -17.32 8.56
CA HIS A 319 3.80 -16.85 7.20
C HIS A 319 2.38 -16.31 7.09
N GLN A 320 1.41 -16.97 7.73
CA GLN A 320 0.03 -16.51 7.83
C GLN A 320 -0.05 -15.16 8.56
N LYS A 321 0.65 -14.98 9.68
CA LYS A 321 0.71 -13.68 10.38
C LYS A 321 1.30 -12.60 9.48
N VAL A 322 2.45 -12.86 8.84
CA VAL A 322 3.10 -11.93 7.91
C VAL A 322 2.16 -11.52 6.78
N ALA A 323 1.52 -12.50 6.13
CA ALA A 323 0.60 -12.25 5.04
C ALA A 323 -0.63 -11.45 5.47
N ASN A 324 -1.19 -11.73 6.66
CA ASN A 324 -2.28 -10.95 7.22
C ASN A 324 -1.92 -9.47 7.44
N HIS A 325 -0.72 -9.18 7.96
CA HIS A 325 -0.25 -7.81 8.11
C HIS A 325 -0.09 -7.10 6.77
N ILE A 326 0.48 -7.77 5.76
CA ILE A 326 0.61 -7.22 4.40
C ILE A 326 -0.78 -7.00 3.78
N TRP A 327 -1.68 -7.98 3.87
CA TRP A 327 -3.01 -7.89 3.31
C TRP A 327 -3.85 -6.78 3.94
N SER A 328 -3.68 -6.52 5.24
CA SER A 328 -4.40 -5.48 5.97
C SER A 328 -4.30 -4.10 5.31
N ILE A 329 -3.18 -3.83 4.63
CA ILE A 329 -2.93 -2.60 3.86
C ILE A 329 -3.16 -2.80 2.37
N LYS A 330 -2.70 -3.91 1.78
CA LYS A 330 -2.76 -4.16 0.34
C LYS A 330 -4.19 -4.24 -0.20
N ARG A 331 -5.16 -4.65 0.63
CA ARG A 331 -6.58 -4.68 0.25
C ARG A 331 -7.14 -3.32 -0.20
N PHE A 332 -6.54 -2.21 0.23
CA PHE A 332 -6.96 -0.85 -0.17
C PHE A 332 -6.49 -0.43 -1.57
N MET A 333 -5.66 -1.24 -2.24
CA MET A 333 -5.25 -0.96 -3.63
C MET A 333 -6.35 -1.26 -4.66
N ARG A 334 -7.47 -1.86 -4.23
CA ARG A 334 -8.61 -2.13 -5.10
C ARG A 334 -9.44 -0.88 -5.40
N ALA A 335 -9.34 0.14 -4.57
CA ALA A 335 -10.09 1.37 -4.70
C ALA A 335 -9.15 2.54 -4.97
N ARG A 336 -9.58 3.46 -5.83
CA ARG A 336 -8.79 4.61 -6.27
C ARG A 336 -9.44 5.93 -5.87
N TYR A 337 -8.62 6.93 -5.59
CA TYR A 337 -9.08 8.30 -5.43
C TYR A 337 -9.47 8.87 -6.79
N VAL A 338 -10.69 9.39 -6.87
CA VAL A 338 -11.20 10.05 -8.08
C VAL A 338 -10.89 11.55 -7.98
N LEU A 339 -9.59 11.89 -8.07
CA LEU A 339 -9.07 13.25 -7.91
C LEU A 339 -8.20 13.63 -9.12
N LYS A 340 -8.35 14.86 -9.62
CA LYS A 340 -7.54 15.36 -10.75
C LYS A 340 -6.20 15.91 -10.25
N PRO A 341 -5.07 15.60 -10.90
CA PRO A 341 -3.79 16.20 -10.57
C PRO A 341 -3.78 17.70 -10.90
N VAL A 342 -3.07 18.47 -10.07
CA VAL A 342 -2.78 19.90 -10.28
C VAL A 342 -1.27 20.08 -10.19
N ASP A 343 -0.61 20.01 -11.35
CA ASP A 343 0.85 19.93 -11.47
C ASP A 343 1.58 21.05 -10.73
N VAL A 344 1.06 22.29 -10.79
CA VAL A 344 1.70 23.44 -10.13
C VAL A 344 1.81 23.25 -8.61
N ILE A 345 0.80 22.64 -7.97
CA ILE A 345 0.81 22.37 -6.52
C ILE A 345 1.75 21.19 -6.23
N GLN A 346 1.68 20.12 -7.03
CA GLN A 346 2.53 18.94 -6.83
C GLN A 346 4.01 19.27 -7.02
N GLN A 347 4.36 20.03 -8.06
CA GLN A 347 5.72 20.49 -8.30
C GLN A 347 6.23 21.37 -7.15
N TYR A 348 5.38 22.27 -6.63
CA TYR A 348 5.74 23.08 -5.48
C TYR A 348 6.09 22.22 -4.25
N ILE A 349 5.23 21.26 -3.89
CA ILE A 349 5.45 20.33 -2.77
C ILE A 349 6.75 19.53 -2.95
N LEU A 350 7.07 19.12 -4.19
CA LEU A 350 8.27 18.33 -4.49
C LEU A 350 9.56 19.15 -4.58
N SER A 351 9.46 20.44 -4.85
CA SER A 351 10.60 21.35 -5.05
C SER A 351 11.13 22.00 -3.78
N ALA A 352 10.37 21.90 -2.69
CA ALA A 352 10.57 22.60 -1.44
C ALA A 352 11.27 21.73 -0.39
#